data_AF-A0A0G0K4I3-F1
#
_entry.id   AF-A0A0G0K4I3-F1
#
_cell.length_a   1.000
_cell.length_b   1.000
_cell.length_c   1.000
_cell.angle_alpha   90.00
_cell.angle_beta   90.00
_cell.angle_gamma   90.00
#
_symmetry.space_group_name_H-M   'P 1'
#
loop_
_entity.id
_entity.type
_entity.pdbx_description
1 polymer ?
#
loop_
_entity_poly.entity_id
_entity_poly.type
_entity_poly.pdbx_seq_one_letter_code
_entity_poly.pdbx_strand_id
1 'polypeptide(L)'
;MRLFVGIITIIHGVITIVLGFAPNPYSTSVRLGEFWTDYAGSWLLRDLHLSSGQIATIAIILSLLAGLSLILAGLGLLEYIQFGTLIEEFVAMSILLSLILFIVFFFPLALISIVLDILIILYLMFFG
;
A
#
# COMPACT_ATOMS: atom_id res chain seq x y z
N MET A 1 16.27 -4.51 15.42
CA MET A 1 15.39 -4.89 14.29
C MET A 1 14.30 -3.86 14.01
N ARG A 2 13.71 -3.23 15.04
CA ARG A 2 12.71 -2.14 14.89
C ARG A 2 13.10 -1.04 13.89
N LEU A 3 14.36 -0.58 13.90
CA LEU A 3 14.87 0.41 12.94
C LEU A 3 14.82 -0.09 11.48
N PHE A 4 15.21 -1.33 11.24
CA PHE A 4 15.16 -1.94 9.91
C PHE A 4 13.72 -2.08 9.41
N VAL A 5 12.81 -2.53 10.28
CA VAL A 5 11.38 -2.62 9.97
C VAL A 5 10.80 -1.24 9.67
N GLY A 6 11.10 -0.23 10.49
CA GLY A 6 10.67 1.15 10.25
C GLY A 6 11.11 1.68 8.89
N ILE A 7 12.38 1.46 8.49
CA ILE A 7 12.88 1.85 7.16
C ILE A 7 12.13 1.12 6.04
N ILE A 8 11.94 -0.20 6.16
CA ILE A 8 11.19 -0.99 5.18
C ILE A 8 9.76 -0.48 5.05
N THR A 9 9.07 -0.23 6.16
CA THR A 9 7.68 0.28 6.16
C THR A 9 7.61 1.64 5.47
N ILE A 10 8.58 2.53 5.68
CA ILE A 10 8.65 3.82 4.97
C ILE A 10 8.85 3.61 3.48
N ILE A 11 9.83 2.80 3.07
CA ILE A 11 10.11 2.52 1.66
C ILE A 11 8.87 1.92 0.98
N HIS A 12 8.21 0.98 1.64
CA HIS A 12 6.98 0.37 1.16
C HIS A 12 5.84 1.38 1.01
N GLY A 13 5.68 2.28 1.98
CA GLY A 13 4.70 3.36 1.89
C GLY A 13 4.99 4.32 0.73
N VAL A 14 6.25 4.67 0.49
CA VAL A 14 6.67 5.50 -0.66
C VAL A 14 6.35 4.81 -1.98
N ILE A 15 6.72 3.53 -2.12
CA ILE A 15 6.42 2.73 -3.32
C ILE A 15 4.91 2.68 -3.55
N THR A 16 4.11 2.45 -2.50
CA THR A 16 2.65 2.41 -2.57
C THR A 16 2.08 3.73 -3.11
N ILE A 17 2.55 4.88 -2.62
CA ILE A 17 2.16 6.19 -3.15
C ILE A 17 2.56 6.33 -4.63
N VAL A 18 3.81 6.02 -4.97
CA VAL A 18 4.33 6.15 -6.34
C VAL A 18 3.52 5.32 -7.33
N LEU A 19 3.14 4.09 -6.95
CA LEU A 19 2.28 3.24 -7.78
C LEU A 19 0.90 3.87 -8.01
N GLY A 20 0.36 4.59 -7.02
CA GLY A 20 -0.85 5.42 -7.17
C GLY A 20 -0.82 6.37 -8.36
N PHE A 21 0.35 6.94 -8.67
CA PHE A 21 0.55 7.94 -9.72
C PHE A 21 1.33 7.41 -10.92
N ALA A 22 1.74 6.15 -10.91
CA ALA A 22 2.51 5.57 -11.97
C ALA A 22 1.70 5.51 -13.28
N PRO A 23 2.33 5.73 -14.44
CA PRO A 23 1.69 5.48 -15.72
C PRO A 23 1.51 3.97 -15.93
N ASN A 24 0.54 3.59 -16.77
CA ASN A 24 0.47 2.23 -17.26
C ASN A 24 1.58 2.00 -18.31
N PRO A 25 2.51 1.04 -18.12
CA PRO A 25 3.57 0.77 -19.09
C PRO A 25 3.06 0.26 -20.45
N TYR A 26 1.80 -0.19 -20.52
CA TYR A 26 1.15 -0.69 -21.73
C TYR A 26 0.21 0.34 -22.39
N SER A 27 0.04 1.52 -21.79
CA SER A 27 -0.81 2.58 -22.35
C SER A 27 0.00 3.57 -23.20
N THR A 28 -0.63 4.08 -24.26
CA THR A 28 -0.11 5.17 -25.09
C THR A 28 -0.48 6.56 -24.55
N SER A 29 -1.37 6.63 -23.54
CA SER A 29 -1.64 7.86 -22.80
C SER A 29 -0.93 7.85 -21.44
N VAL A 30 -0.60 9.05 -20.93
CA VAL A 30 -0.07 9.22 -19.57
C VAL A 30 -1.18 9.85 -18.72
N ARG A 31 -1.90 9.04 -17.97
CA ARG A 31 -2.90 9.50 -16.99
C ARG A 31 -2.56 8.99 -15.60
N LEU A 32 -2.86 9.79 -14.58
CA LEU A 32 -2.65 9.40 -13.18
C LEU A 32 -3.59 8.25 -12.82
N GLY A 33 -3.12 7.31 -12.00
CA GLY A 33 -3.87 6.14 -11.58
C GLY A 33 -4.07 5.08 -12.67
N GLU A 34 -3.54 5.31 -13.86
CA GLU A 34 -3.72 4.42 -15.01
C GLU A 34 -3.03 3.07 -14.81
N PHE A 35 -1.94 3.04 -14.03
CA PHE A 35 -1.29 1.81 -13.56
C PHE A 35 -2.29 0.78 -13.01
N TRP A 36 -3.32 1.25 -12.31
CA TRP A 36 -4.33 0.42 -11.66
C TRP A 36 -5.53 0.08 -12.55
N THR A 37 -5.64 0.72 -13.71
CA THR A 37 -6.79 0.56 -14.63
C THR A 37 -6.58 -0.49 -15.69
N ASP A 38 -5.38 -1.06 -15.82
CA ASP A 38 -5.11 -2.05 -16.85
C ASP A 38 -5.85 -3.37 -16.59
N TYR A 39 -6.33 -3.96 -17.68
CA TYR A 39 -7.20 -5.13 -17.74
C TYR A 39 -6.51 -6.45 -17.30
N ALA A 40 -5.38 -6.41 -16.59
CA ALA A 40 -4.73 -7.60 -16.06
C ALA A 40 -4.84 -7.74 -14.53
N GLY A 41 -5.29 -6.71 -13.79
CA GLY A 41 -4.93 -6.60 -12.37
C GLY A 41 -6.02 -6.29 -11.34
N SER A 42 -7.32 -6.28 -11.64
CA SER A 42 -8.32 -6.13 -10.57
C SER A 42 -9.51 -7.03 -10.89
N TRP A 43 -9.61 -8.14 -10.17
CA TRP A 43 -10.74 -9.06 -10.28
C TRP A 43 -11.98 -8.47 -9.61
N LEU A 44 -11.83 -7.78 -8.46
CA LEU A 44 -12.95 -7.30 -7.65
C LEU A 44 -13.67 -6.07 -8.25
N LEU A 45 -12.94 -5.09 -8.81
CA LEU A 45 -13.58 -3.84 -9.28
C LEU A 45 -14.27 -3.99 -10.64
N ARG A 46 -13.98 -5.06 -11.38
CA ARG A 46 -14.68 -5.39 -12.63
C ARG A 46 -16.15 -5.71 -12.40
N ASP A 47 -16.42 -6.43 -11.32
CA ASP A 47 -17.78 -6.85 -10.98
C ASP A 47 -18.64 -5.67 -10.48
N LEU A 48 -17.99 -4.57 -10.08
CA LEU A 48 -18.66 -3.35 -9.60
C LEU A 48 -19.13 -2.41 -10.72
N HIS A 49 -18.94 -2.76 -11.99
CA HIS A 49 -19.39 -1.96 -13.15
C HIS A 49 -18.88 -0.50 -13.13
N LEU A 50 -17.70 -0.27 -12.54
CA LEU A 50 -17.08 1.05 -12.45
C LEU A 50 -16.39 1.44 -13.76
N SER A 51 -16.46 2.71 -14.11
CA SER A 51 -15.66 3.26 -15.22
C SER A 51 -14.16 3.27 -14.87
N SER A 52 -13.29 3.23 -15.87
CA SER A 52 -11.83 3.30 -15.68
C SER A 52 -11.40 4.54 -14.88
N GLY A 53 -12.09 5.68 -15.04
CA GLY A 53 -11.82 6.89 -14.27
C GLY A 53 -12.17 6.75 -12.78
N GLN A 54 -13.25 6.05 -12.45
CA GLN A 54 -13.61 5.75 -11.06
C GLN A 54 -12.61 4.78 -10.42
N ILE A 55 -12.18 3.75 -11.16
CA ILE A 55 -11.16 2.79 -10.71
C ILE A 55 -9.84 3.52 -10.42
N ALA A 56 -9.37 4.36 -11.35
CA ALA A 56 -8.17 5.17 -11.15
C ALA A 56 -8.27 6.06 -9.90
N THR A 57 -9.41 6.72 -9.71
CA THR A 57 -9.64 7.60 -8.56
C THR A 57 -9.60 6.82 -7.24
N ILE A 58 -10.29 5.68 -7.17
CA ILE A 58 -10.28 4.81 -5.98
C ILE A 58 -8.86 4.31 -5.70
N ALA A 59 -8.14 3.90 -6.74
CA ALA A 59 -6.77 3.41 -6.61
C ALA A 59 -5.81 4.47 -6.08
N ILE A 60 -5.89 5.70 -6.59
CA ILE A 60 -5.08 6.84 -6.12
C ILE A 60 -5.38 7.10 -4.64
N ILE A 61 -6.66 7.18 -4.26
CA ILE A 61 -7.07 7.45 -2.87
C ILE A 61 -6.55 6.36 -1.94
N LEU A 62 -6.77 5.08 -2.28
CA LEU A 62 -6.33 3.97 -1.45
C LEU A 62 -4.79 3.88 -1.38
N SER A 63 -4.09 4.13 -2.49
CA SER A 63 -2.62 4.17 -2.52
C SER A 63 -2.05 5.30 -1.65
N LEU A 64 -2.68 6.48 -1.69
CA LEU A 64 -2.30 7.60 -0.83
C LEU A 64 -2.55 7.28 0.64
N LEU A 65 -3.74 6.79 0.99
CA LEU A 65 -4.09 6.48 2.37
C LEU A 65 -3.20 5.36 2.94
N ALA A 66 -3.05 4.26 2.19
CA ALA A 66 -2.18 3.14 2.58
C ALA A 66 -0.73 3.61 2.72
N GLY A 67 -0.19 4.28 1.69
CA GLY A 67 1.20 4.69 1.69
C GLY A 67 1.54 5.74 2.75
N LEU A 68 0.67 6.73 2.98
CA LEU A 68 0.85 7.70 4.07
C LEU A 68 0.76 7.02 5.44
N SER A 69 -0.18 6.10 5.63
CA SER A 69 -0.29 5.35 6.89
C SER A 69 0.97 4.54 7.19
N LEU A 70 1.53 3.84 6.19
CA LEU A 70 2.79 3.11 6.27
C LEU A 70 3.98 4.03 6.59
N ILE A 71 4.08 5.18 5.93
CA ILE A 71 5.14 6.16 6.22
C ILE A 71 5.05 6.64 7.66
N LEU A 72 3.86 7.03 8.13
CA LEU A 72 3.65 7.47 9.51
C LEU A 72 3.96 6.35 10.51
N ALA A 73 3.58 5.11 10.20
CA ALA A 73 3.84 3.95 11.03
C ALA A 73 5.36 3.67 11.14
N GLY A 74 6.07 3.74 10.01
CA GLY A 74 7.51 3.60 9.99
C GLY A 74 8.23 4.73 10.72
N LEU A 75 7.79 6.00 10.57
CA LEU A 75 8.31 7.12 11.34
C LEU A 75 8.06 6.96 12.85
N GLY A 76 6.92 6.37 13.23
CA GLY A 76 6.61 6.00 14.61
C GLY A 76 7.51 4.89 15.17
N LEU A 77 7.82 3.87 14.35
CA LEU A 77 8.77 2.82 14.70
C LEU A 77 10.20 3.35 14.87
N LEU A 78 10.55 4.42 14.15
CA LEU A 78 11.81 5.15 14.25
C LEU A 78 11.83 6.25 15.32
N GLU A 79 10.75 6.39 16.10
CA GLU A 79 10.60 7.40 17.18
C GLU A 79 10.62 8.87 16.72
N TYR A 80 10.49 9.13 15.41
CA TYR A 80 10.32 10.49 14.87
C TYR A 80 8.91 11.05 15.12
N ILE A 81 7.92 10.17 15.27
CA ILE A 81 6.54 10.53 15.63
C ILE A 81 6.14 9.72 16.86
N GLN A 82 5.67 10.38 17.91
CA GLN A 82 5.26 9.71 19.14
C GLN A 82 3.80 9.28 19.08
N PHE A 83 3.57 7.99 18.87
CA PHE A 83 2.24 7.35 18.97
C PHE A 83 1.98 6.73 20.36
N GLY A 84 2.95 6.82 21.27
CA GLY A 84 2.86 6.22 22.61
C GLY A 84 2.73 4.71 22.54
N THR A 85 1.82 4.16 23.35
CA THR A 85 1.55 2.70 23.41
C THR A 85 0.79 2.17 22.21
N LEU A 86 0.26 3.04 21.33
CA LEU A 86 -0.61 2.65 20.21
C LEU A 86 0.15 2.39 18.89
N ILE A 87 1.48 2.37 18.94
CA ILE A 87 2.30 2.26 17.73
C ILE A 87 2.09 0.93 17.01
N GLU A 88 1.96 -0.16 17.74
CA GLU A 88 1.80 -1.50 17.17
C GLU A 88 0.45 -1.63 16.46
N GLU A 89 -0.63 -1.15 17.07
CA GLU A 89 -1.96 -1.11 16.47
C GLU A 89 -1.97 -0.22 15.23
N PHE A 90 -1.29 0.94 15.29
CA PHE A 90 -1.21 1.83 14.14
C PHE A 90 -0.45 1.20 12.98
N VAL A 91 0.65 0.49 13.26
CA VAL A 91 1.39 -0.25 12.22
C VAL A 91 0.54 -1.38 11.65
N ALA A 92 -0.15 -2.16 12.49
CA ALA A 92 -1.04 -3.23 12.04
C ALA A 92 -2.17 -2.70 11.14
N MET A 93 -2.80 -1.60 11.52
CA MET A 93 -3.85 -0.96 10.71
C MET A 93 -3.33 -0.44 9.37
N SER A 94 -2.11 0.12 9.35
CA SER A 94 -1.48 0.62 8.13
C SER A 94 -1.17 -0.52 7.15
N ILE A 95 -0.70 -1.65 7.66
CA ILE A 95 -0.44 -2.86 6.86
C ILE A 95 -1.75 -3.46 6.36
N LEU A 96 -2.79 -3.52 7.20
CA LEU A 96 -4.10 -4.03 6.79
C LEU A 96 -4.70 -3.19 5.64
N LEU A 97 -4.53 -1.87 5.70
CA LEU A 97 -4.96 -0.97 4.63
C LEU A 97 -4.18 -1.20 3.33
N SER A 98 -2.88 -1.43 3.42
CA SER A 98 -2.03 -1.84 2.30
C SER A 98 -2.50 -3.17 1.69
N LEU A 99 -2.77 -4.18 2.51
CA LEU A 99 -3.29 -5.47 2.04
C LEU A 99 -4.63 -5.32 1.32
N ILE A 100 -5.55 -4.50 1.85
CA ILE A 100 -6.85 -4.22 1.19
C ILE A 100 -6.62 -3.65 -0.20
N LEU A 101 -5.74 -2.64 -0.35
CA LEU A 101 -5.38 -2.09 -1.66
C LEU A 101 -4.88 -3.20 -2.60
N PHE A 102 -3.93 -4.01 -2.15
CA PHE A 102 -3.33 -5.05 -3.00
C PHE A 102 -4.25 -6.23 -3.32
N ILE A 103 -5.24 -6.53 -2.48
CA ILE A 103 -6.27 -7.55 -2.77
C ILE A 103 -7.26 -7.03 -3.81
N VAL A 104 -7.73 -5.79 -3.63
CA VAL A 104 -8.70 -5.14 -4.53
C VAL A 104 -8.11 -4.99 -5.93
N PHE A 105 -6.82 -4.64 -6.00
CA PHE A 105 -6.10 -4.37 -7.24
C PHE A 105 -5.02 -5.41 -7.55
N PHE A 106 -5.23 -6.69 -7.23
CA PHE A 106 -4.20 -7.74 -7.34
C PHE A 106 -3.44 -7.81 -8.69
N PHE A 107 -2.12 -7.62 -8.65
CA PHE A 107 -1.18 -7.78 -9.76
C PHE A 107 0.07 -8.56 -9.30
N PRO A 108 0.88 -9.20 -10.17
CA PRO A 108 2.00 -10.04 -9.73
C PRO A 108 3.03 -9.34 -8.83
N LEU A 109 3.29 -8.05 -9.07
CA LEU A 109 4.16 -7.23 -8.21
C LEU A 109 3.51 -6.93 -6.84
N ALA A 110 2.18 -6.98 -6.72
CA ALA A 110 1.48 -6.95 -5.44
C ALA A 110 1.82 -8.16 -4.56
N LEU A 111 2.23 -9.29 -5.14
CA LEU A 111 2.61 -10.46 -4.35
C LEU A 111 3.81 -10.16 -3.44
N ILE A 112 4.78 -9.40 -3.94
CA ILE A 112 5.94 -8.96 -3.15
C ILE A 112 5.47 -8.06 -2.01
N SER A 113 4.58 -7.10 -2.31
CA SER A 113 3.98 -6.22 -1.31
C SER A 113 3.19 -6.99 -0.24
N ILE A 114 2.37 -7.96 -0.64
CA ILE A 114 1.59 -8.81 0.27
C ILE A 114 2.52 -9.64 1.15
N VAL A 115 3.58 -10.22 0.59
CA VAL A 115 4.58 -10.96 1.36
C VAL A 115 5.28 -10.04 2.36
N LEU A 116 5.64 -8.83 1.94
CA LEU A 116 6.26 -7.84 2.83
C LEU A 116 5.32 -7.47 3.99
N ASP A 117 4.06 -7.19 3.69
CA ASP A 117 3.01 -6.90 4.67
C ASP A 117 2.87 -8.02 5.70
N ILE A 118 2.80 -9.27 5.23
CA ILE A 118 2.74 -10.47 6.10
C ILE A 118 3.99 -10.58 6.97
N LEU A 119 5.19 -10.38 6.40
CA LEU A 119 6.44 -10.45 7.16
C LEU A 119 6.52 -9.38 8.24
N ILE A 120 6.06 -8.16 7.98
CA ILE A 120 6.03 -7.09 8.99
C ILE A 120 5.03 -7.44 10.09
N ILE A 121 3.83 -7.95 9.76
CA ILE A 121 2.85 -8.41 10.75
C ILE A 121 3.45 -9.51 11.64
N LEU A 122 4.03 -10.55 11.04
CA LEU A 122 4.64 -11.65 11.80
C LEU A 122 5.77 -11.14 12.70
N TYR A 123 6.59 -10.22 12.21
CA TYR A 123 7.63 -9.60 13.03
C TYR A 123 7.04 -8.91 14.28
N LEU A 124 6.00 -8.09 14.11
CA LEU A 124 5.36 -7.39 15.22
C LEU A 124 4.72 -8.37 16.21
N MET A 125 4.10 -9.45 15.73
CA MET A 125 3.46 -10.44 16.61
C MET A 125 4.45 -11.24 17.45
N PHE A 126 5.65 -11.52 16.95
CA PHE A 126 6.62 -12.40 17.63
C PHE A 126 7.77 -11.65 18.31
N PHE A 127 8.07 -10.42 17.89
CA PHE A 127 9.25 -9.67 18.33
C PHE A 127 8.98 -8.18 18.62
N GLY A 128 7.72 -7.74 18.49
CA GLY A 128 7.26 -6.39 18.85
C GLY A 128 7.28 -6.17 20.35
#